data_AF-Q4R9X4-F1
#
_entry.id   AF-Q4R9X4-F1
#
_cell.length_a   1.000
_cell.length_b   1.000
_cell.length_c   1.000
_cell.angle_alpha   90.00
_cell.angle_beta   90.00
_cell.angle_gamma   90.00
#
_symmetry.space_group_name_H-M   'P 1'
#
loop_
_entity.id
_entity.type
_entity.pdbx_description
1 polymer ?
#
loop_
_entity_poly.entity_id
_entity_poly.type
_entity_poly.pdbx_seq_one_letter_code
_entity_poly.pdbx_strand_id
1 'polypeptide(L)' 'RLDANHIAHVPAGGFSGLRSLRHLWLDDNALAEVPVEALRELPTLQAMTLALNRIRH' A
#
# COMPACT_ATOMS: atom_id res chain seq x y z
N ARG A 1 4.11 -7.70 4.64
CA ARG A 1 2.81 -7.72 5.35
C ARG A 1 2.81 -6.50 6.27
N LEU A 2 1.88 -5.57 6.07
CA LEU A 2 1.80 -4.29 6.80
C LEU A 2 0.38 -4.02 7.31
N ASP A 3 -0.48 -5.03 7.33
CA ASP A 3 -1.84 -4.95 7.86
C ASP A 3 -1.89 -4.79 9.38
N ALA A 4 -3.06 -4.41 9.89
CA ALA A 4 -3.33 -4.20 11.31
C ALA A 4 -2.34 -3.23 11.96
N ASN A 5 -2.08 -2.12 11.27
CA ASN A 5 -1.18 -1.05 11.70
C ASN A 5 -1.90 0.30 11.69
N HIS A 6 -1.17 1.37 12.01
CA HIS A 6 -1.69 2.74 12.01
C HIS A 6 -1.17 3.55 10.82
N ILE A 7 -0.91 2.91 9.67
CA ILE A 7 -0.37 3.58 8.49
C ILE A 7 -1.46 4.49 7.92
N ALA A 8 -1.26 5.80 8.04
CA ALA A 8 -2.19 6.82 7.53
C ALA A 8 -1.79 7.34 6.13
N HIS A 9 -0.51 7.26 5.78
CA HIS A 9 0.04 7.73 4.52
C HIS A 9 1.25 6.89 4.13
N VAL A 10 1.41 6.64 2.82
CA VAL A 10 2.61 6.02 2.25
C VAL A 10 3.26 7.04 1.32
N PRO A 11 4.51 7.46 1.59
CA PRO A 11 5.19 8.43 0.73
C PRO A 11 5.48 7.82 -0.65
N ALA A 12 5.66 8.66 -1.68
CA ALA A 12 5.88 8.22 -3.06
C ALA A 12 7.06 7.26 -3.26
N GLY A 13 8.10 7.34 -2.41
CA GLY A 13 9.25 6.43 -2.42
C GLY A 13 9.17 5.31 -1.36
N GLY A 14 8.01 5.11 -0.73
CA GLY A 14 7.84 4.22 0.42
C GLY A 14 8.06 2.74 0.11
N PHE A 15 8.03 2.37 -1.18
CA PHE A 15 8.26 1.01 -1.65
C PHE A 15 9.48 0.89 -2.56
N SER A 16 10.37 1.89 -2.54
CA SER A 16 11.49 1.95 -3.45
C SER A 16 12.42 0.76 -3.25
N GLY A 17 12.85 0.15 -4.34
CA GLY A 17 13.70 -1.05 -4.33
C GLY A 17 12.94 -2.38 -4.15
N LEU A 18 11.65 -2.38 -3.85
CA LEU A 18 10.84 -3.61 -3.72
C LEU A 18 10.38 -4.16 -5.09
N ARG A 19 11.28 -4.20 -6.07
CA ARG A 19 10.97 -4.54 -7.48
C ARG A 19 10.41 -5.94 -7.70
N SER A 20 10.66 -6.86 -6.76
CA SER A 20 10.20 -8.26 -6.81
C SER A 20 8.95 -8.53 -5.95
N LEU A 21 8.33 -7.49 -5.37
CA LEU A 21 7.18 -7.64 -4.50
C LEU A 21 5.92 -7.99 -5.31
N ARG A 22 5.36 -9.18 -5.05
CA ARG A 22 4.14 -9.67 -5.72
C ARG A 22 2.86 -9.46 -4.92
N HIS A 23 2.96 -9.41 -3.59
CA HIS A 23 1.81 -9.31 -2.69
C HIS A 23 2.04 -8.21 -1.67
N LEU A 24 1.09 -7.29 -1.57
CA LEU A 24 1.10 -6.19 -0.60
C LEU A 24 -0.17 -6.20 0.23
N TRP A 25 -0.03 -6.39 1.54
CA TRP A 25 -1.15 -6.40 2.46
C TRP A 25 -1.08 -5.15 3.33
N LEU A 26 -2.06 -4.26 3.13
CA LEU A 26 -2.25 -2.98 3.81
C LEU A 26 -3.65 -2.89 4.44
N ASP A 27 -4.33 -4.02 4.61
CA ASP A 27 -5.63 -4.07 5.28
C ASP A 27 -5.55 -3.61 6.74
N ASP A 28 -6.67 -3.15 7.30
CA ASP A 28 -6.76 -2.70 8.70
C ASP A 28 -5.69 -1.65 9.04
N ASN A 29 -5.75 -0.54 8.30
CA ASN A 29 -4.87 0.61 8.46
C ASN A 29 -5.69 1.91 8.45
N ALA A 30 -5.00 3.06 8.45
CA ALA A 30 -5.64 4.37 8.49
C ALA A 30 -5.52 5.14 7.17
N LEU A 31 -5.23 4.47 6.04
CA LEU A 31 -5.02 5.14 4.75
C LEU A 31 -6.27 5.90 4.34
N ALA A 32 -6.13 7.20 4.11
CA ALA A 32 -7.21 8.06 3.65
C ALA A 32 -7.38 8.04 2.12
N GLU A 33 -6.36 7.58 1.40
CA GLU A 33 -6.31 7.51 -0.06
C GLU A 33 -5.47 6.31 -0.51
N VAL A 34 -5.63 5.90 -1.77
CA VAL A 34 -4.76 4.89 -2.38
C VAL A 34 -3.40 5.53 -2.68
N PRO A 35 -2.27 4.96 -2.21
CA PRO A 35 -0.94 5.55 -2.43
C PRO A 35 -0.41 5.27 -3.84
N VAL A 36 -1.08 5.81 -4.86
CA VAL A 36 -0.82 5.54 -6.29
C VAL A 36 0.64 5.77 -6.65
N GLU A 37 1.25 6.85 -6.15
CA GLU A 37 2.65 7.19 -6.44
C GLU A 37 3.62 6.13 -5.92
N ALA A 38 3.42 5.63 -4.70
CA ALA A 38 4.24 4.56 -4.13
C ALA A 38 4.06 3.23 -4.88
N LEU A 39 2.83 2.94 -5.33
CA LEU A 39 2.53 1.70 -6.05
C LEU A 39 3.18 1.64 -7.44
N ARG A 40 3.53 2.78 -8.04
CA ARG A 40 4.27 2.83 -9.32
C ARG A 40 5.66 2.20 -9.22
N GLU A 41 6.23 2.12 -8.03
CA GLU A 41 7.55 1.52 -7.80
C GLU A 41 7.51 -0.02 -7.72
N LEU A 42 6.32 -0.63 -7.83
CA LEU A 42 6.10 -2.07 -7.65
C LEU A 42 5.70 -2.75 -8.98
N PRO A 43 6.62 -2.91 -9.95
CA PRO A 43 6.30 -3.39 -11.29
C PRO A 43 5.85 -4.85 -11.35
N THR A 44 6.09 -5.64 -10.29
CA THR A 44 5.73 -7.07 -10.22
C THR A 44 4.55 -7.34 -9.29
N LEU A 45 3.87 -6.29 -8.80
CA LEU A 45 2.74 -6.44 -7.90
C LEU A 45 1.57 -7.12 -8.60
N GLN A 46 1.11 -8.23 -8.03
CA GLN A 46 0.03 -9.05 -8.58
C GLN A 46 -1.25 -8.91 -7.76
N ALA A 47 -1.13 -8.75 -6.43
CA ALA A 47 -2.27 -8.55 -5.57
C ALA A 47 -1.97 -7.55 -4.44
N MET A 48 -2.99 -6.76 -4.12
CA MET A 48 -2.98 -5.86 -2.98
C MET A 48 -4.34 -5.88 -2.29
N THR A 49 -4.35 -5.74 -0.97
CA THR A 49 -5.56 -5.48 -0.19
C THR A 49 -5.43 -4.15 0.56
N LEU A 50 -6.52 -3.40 0.55
CA LEU A 50 -6.71 -2.13 1.25
C LEU A 50 -7.99 -2.16 2.08
N ALA A 51 -8.53 -3.34 2.37
CA ALA A 51 -9.74 -3.49 3.18
C ALA A 51 -9.56 -2.83 4.56
N LEU A 52 -10.65 -2.38 5.18
CA LEU A 52 -10.61 -1.78 6.52
C LEU A 52 -9.65 -0.57 6.62
N ASN A 53 -9.54 0.22 5.54
CA ASN A 53 -8.91 1.54 5.56
C ASN A 53 -9.96 2.66 5.58
N ARG A 54 -9.50 3.92 5.55
CA ARG A 54 -10.35 5.12 5.56
C ARG A 54 -10.47 5.74 4.16
N ILE A 55 -10.25 4.95 3.12
CA ILE A 55 -10.31 5.39 1.73
C ILE A 55 -11.76 5.72 1.38
N ARG A 56 -11.99 6.97 0.95
CA ARG A 56 -13.30 7.45 0.49
C ARG A 56 -13.24 7.72 -1.01
N HIS A 57 -14.37 7.53 -1.70
CA HIS A 57 -14.53 7.83 -3.12
C HIS A 57 -14.60 9.33 -3.37
#